data_AF-A0A1W9GXA9-F1
#
_entry.id   AF-A0A1W9GXA9-F1
#
_cell.length_a   1.000
_cell.length_b   1.000
_cell.length_c   1.000
_cell.angle_alpha   90.00
_cell.angle_beta   90.00
_cell.angle_gamma   90.00
#
_symmetry.space_group_name_H-M   'P 1'
#
loop_
_entity.id
_entity.type
_entity.pdbx_description
1 polymer ?
#
loop_
_entity_poly.entity_id
_entity_poly.type
_entity_poly.pdbx_seq_one_letter_code
_entity_poly.pdbx_strand_id
1 'polypeptide(L)'
;MKKYFFEIPVYRISESVYEKQMDDFLRRKIPTYNGMKEILLSRIKNPGISDTNAMLSGMLSKEFGGPWKYNEIIGYLRLYLYGNQIRIEYWQVQVKKIVKSRKKLFGCKSYKVVDEVAVKDLSKNSEIKVAIEAAIKNCEIKFKKWHLDLHHFNLIKDYVDWVNFVANAK
;
A
#
# COMPACT_ATOMS: atom_id res chain seq x y z
N MET A 1 6.70 -22.69 -15.78
CA MET A 1 6.08 -21.40 -16.18
C MET A 1 5.78 -20.59 -14.92
N LYS A 2 6.01 -19.28 -14.93
CA LYS A 2 5.79 -18.37 -13.79
C LYS A 2 4.42 -17.71 -13.95
N LYS A 3 3.50 -17.88 -13.01
CA LYS A 3 2.13 -17.35 -13.08
C LYS A 3 1.86 -16.33 -11.98
N TYR A 4 1.49 -15.11 -12.34
CA TYR A 4 1.15 -14.03 -11.40
C TYR A 4 -0.27 -14.18 -10.90
N PHE A 5 -0.47 -14.15 -9.59
CA PHE A 5 -1.82 -14.30 -9.01
C PHE A 5 -2.21 -13.22 -8.00
N PHE A 6 -1.28 -12.56 -7.32
CA PHE A 6 -1.63 -11.56 -6.30
C PHE A 6 -0.53 -10.54 -6.08
N GLU A 7 -0.89 -9.37 -5.53
CA GLU A 7 0.08 -8.37 -5.09
C GLU A 7 -0.30 -7.73 -3.76
N ILE A 8 0.74 -7.43 -2.97
CA ILE A 8 0.62 -6.81 -1.66
C ILE A 8 1.31 -5.44 -1.73
N PRO A 9 0.57 -4.34 -1.52
CA PRO A 9 1.17 -3.01 -1.44
C PRO A 9 2.08 -2.90 -0.22
N VAL A 10 3.21 -2.22 -0.41
CA VAL A 10 4.18 -1.91 0.64
C VAL A 10 4.14 -0.41 0.87
N TYR A 11 3.80 0.00 2.08
CA TYR A 11 3.72 1.39 2.51
C TYR A 11 4.95 1.81 3.31
N ARG A 12 5.31 3.09 3.22
CA ARG A 12 6.42 3.67 3.99
C ARG A 12 6.14 3.64 5.50
N ILE A 13 4.89 3.93 5.87
CA ILE A 13 4.37 4.02 7.25
C ILE A 13 2.94 3.49 7.28
N SER A 14 2.46 3.08 8.46
CA SER A 14 1.06 2.67 8.66
C SER A 14 0.09 3.84 8.49
N GLU A 15 -1.18 3.51 8.25
CA GLU A 15 -2.27 4.48 8.13
C GLU A 15 -2.41 5.34 9.39
N SER A 16 -2.44 4.71 10.56
CA SER A 16 -2.52 5.40 11.85
C SER A 16 -1.40 6.42 12.08
N VAL A 17 -0.18 6.10 11.67
CA VAL A 17 0.96 7.02 11.78
C VAL A 17 0.81 8.17 10.78
N TYR A 18 0.31 7.89 9.58
CA TYR A 18 0.05 8.92 8.57
C TYR A 18 -1.05 9.88 8.99
N GLU A 19 -2.18 9.36 9.46
CA GLU A 19 -3.32 10.14 9.97
C GLU A 19 -2.86 11.08 11.08
N LYS A 20 -2.10 10.58 12.06
CA LYS A 20 -1.52 11.42 13.11
C LYS A 20 -0.63 12.53 12.56
N GLN A 21 0.25 12.22 11.59
CA GLN A 21 1.10 13.24 10.96
C GLN A 21 0.29 14.28 10.17
N MET A 22 -0.82 13.87 9.55
CA MET A 22 -1.71 14.74 8.81
C MET A 22 -2.48 15.66 9.75
N ASP A 23 -3.03 15.11 10.84
CA ASP A 23 -3.72 15.89 11.87
C ASP A 23 -2.80 16.95 12.49
N ASP A 24 -1.56 16.58 12.82
CA ASP A 24 -0.56 17.51 13.33
C ASP A 24 -0.23 18.62 12.31
N PHE A 25 -0.18 18.28 11.01
CA PHE A 25 0.01 19.26 9.94
C PHE A 25 -1.17 20.22 9.82
N LEU A 26 -2.41 19.71 9.81
CA LEU A 26 -3.63 20.51 9.75
C LEU A 26 -3.74 21.43 10.96
N ARG A 27 -3.49 20.91 12.17
CA ARG A 27 -3.44 21.69 13.42
C ARG A 27 -2.35 22.75 13.45
N ARG A 28 -1.31 22.68 12.61
CA ARG A 28 -0.31 23.75 12.53
C ARG A 28 -0.68 24.82 11.51
N LYS A 29 -1.39 24.44 10.45
CA LYS A 29 -1.75 25.34 9.34
C LYS A 29 -3.02 26.14 9.64
N ILE A 30 -4.08 25.47 10.10
CA ILE A 30 -5.40 26.07 10.34
C ILE A 30 -5.41 27.16 11.43
N PRO A 31 -4.73 27.02 12.60
CA PRO A 31 -4.78 28.03 13.65
C PRO A 31 -3.84 29.23 13.45
N THR A 32 -3.19 29.37 12.30
CA THR A 32 -2.37 30.55 11.99
C THR A 32 -3.16 31.61 11.23
N TYR A 33 -2.72 32.88 11.31
CA TYR A 33 -3.26 33.99 10.51
C TYR A 33 -3.36 33.65 9.01
N ASN A 34 -2.39 32.89 8.48
CA ASN A 34 -2.39 32.45 7.09
C ASN A 34 -3.50 31.42 6.79
N GLY A 35 -3.78 30.50 7.72
CA GLY A 35 -4.91 29.58 7.62
C GLY A 35 -6.24 30.34 7.59
N MET A 36 -6.44 31.31 8.48
CA MET A 36 -7.62 32.18 8.46
C MET A 36 -7.72 33.03 7.19
N LYS A 37 -6.60 33.54 6.68
CA LYS A 37 -6.53 34.28 5.41
C LYS A 37 -6.94 33.40 4.23
N GLU A 38 -6.52 32.14 4.17
CA GLU A 38 -6.96 31.19 3.13
C GLU A 38 -8.45 30.84 3.24
N ILE A 39 -8.98 30.69 4.45
CA ILE A 39 -10.43 30.54 4.68
C ILE A 39 -11.17 31.76 4.13
N LEU A 40 -10.71 32.97 4.46
CA LEU A 40 -11.33 34.21 4.00
C LEU A 40 -11.29 34.34 2.47
N LEU A 41 -10.12 34.06 1.86
CA LEU A 41 -9.95 34.09 0.41
C LEU A 41 -10.81 33.04 -0.31
N SER A 42 -10.98 31.85 0.27
CA SER A 42 -11.84 30.81 -0.30
C SER A 42 -13.33 31.20 -0.23
N ARG A 43 -13.77 31.85 0.86
CA ARG A 43 -15.12 32.44 0.99
C ARG A 43 -15.39 33.53 -0.03
N ILE A 44 -14.43 34.45 -0.22
CA ILE A 44 -14.54 35.54 -1.21
C ILE A 44 -14.64 34.98 -2.63
N LYS A 45 -13.85 33.95 -2.96
CA LYS A 45 -13.89 33.32 -4.29
C LYS A 45 -15.14 32.47 -4.52
N ASN A 46 -15.72 31.88 -3.48
CA ASN A 46 -16.87 30.98 -3.59
C ASN A 46 -17.96 31.34 -2.56
N PRO A 47 -18.70 32.45 -2.76
CA PRO A 47 -19.62 33.02 -1.76
C PRO A 47 -20.89 32.18 -1.45
N GLY A 48 -21.02 30.96 -1.98
CA GLY A 48 -22.17 30.07 -1.75
C GLY A 48 -21.85 28.75 -1.03
N ILE A 49 -20.60 28.52 -0.61
CA ILE A 49 -20.19 27.25 0.03
C ILE A 49 -20.37 27.35 1.54
N SER A 50 -21.27 26.55 2.10
CA SER A 50 -21.60 26.53 3.54
C SER A 50 -20.48 25.97 4.43
N ASP A 51 -19.60 25.12 3.89
CA ASP A 51 -18.53 24.47 4.65
C ASP A 51 -17.13 24.75 4.07
N THR A 52 -16.67 25.98 4.28
CA THR A 52 -15.31 26.40 3.91
C THR A 52 -14.22 25.66 4.68
N ASN A 53 -14.53 25.06 5.83
CA ASN A 53 -13.58 24.28 6.61
C ASN A 53 -13.28 22.94 5.93
N ALA A 54 -14.30 22.25 5.42
CA ALA A 54 -14.14 21.02 4.64
C ALA A 54 -13.30 21.25 3.36
N MET A 55 -13.55 22.37 2.65
CA MET A 55 -12.80 22.71 1.44
C MET A 55 -11.32 23.00 1.73
N LEU A 56 -11.02 23.80 2.77
CA LEU A 56 -9.63 24.06 3.17
C LEU A 56 -8.95 22.77 3.64
N SER A 57 -9.64 21.94 4.41
CA SER A 57 -9.12 20.65 4.87
C SER A 57 -8.76 19.77 3.67
N GLY A 58 -9.63 19.70 2.65
CA GLY A 58 -9.32 18.99 1.40
C GLY A 58 -8.12 19.55 0.63
N MET A 59 -7.93 20.87 0.61
CA MET A 59 -6.75 21.50 -0.01
C MET A 59 -5.47 21.19 0.77
N LEU A 60 -5.49 21.36 2.09
CA LEU A 60 -4.36 21.09 2.97
C LEU A 60 -3.99 19.61 3.01
N SER A 61 -4.97 18.70 2.96
CA SER A 61 -4.70 17.26 2.81
C SER A 61 -3.98 16.97 1.50
N LYS A 62 -4.33 17.65 0.39
CA LYS A 62 -3.60 17.52 -0.89
C LYS A 62 -2.20 18.11 -0.82
N GLU A 63 -1.99 19.23 -0.12
CA GLU A 63 -0.66 19.81 0.14
C GLU A 63 0.19 18.84 0.97
N PHE A 64 -0.40 18.24 2.01
CA PHE A 64 0.28 17.28 2.87
C PHE A 64 0.72 16.05 2.08
N GLY A 65 -0.15 15.47 1.24
CA GLY A 65 0.20 14.30 0.44
C GLY A 65 -0.96 13.50 -0.12
N GLY A 66 -2.20 13.86 0.20
CA GLY A 66 -3.42 13.21 -0.26
C GLY A 66 -3.77 11.95 0.52
N PRO A 67 -4.64 11.08 -0.02
CA PRO A 67 -5.04 9.85 0.68
C PRO A 67 -3.87 8.89 0.89
N TRP A 68 -3.72 8.38 2.12
CA TRP A 68 -2.67 7.44 2.52
C TRP A 68 -2.62 6.20 1.61
N LYS A 69 -3.79 5.56 1.42
CA LYS A 69 -3.99 4.30 0.68
C LYS A 69 -3.35 4.26 -0.71
N TYR A 70 -3.17 5.41 -1.35
CA TYR A 70 -2.56 5.47 -2.69
C TYR A 70 -1.20 6.18 -2.67
N ASN A 71 -1.05 7.22 -1.85
CA ASN A 71 0.10 8.11 -1.92
C ASN A 71 1.29 7.67 -1.05
N GLU A 72 1.11 6.77 -0.08
CA GLU A 72 2.22 6.25 0.74
C GLU A 72 2.79 4.91 0.29
N ILE A 73 2.27 4.33 -0.80
CA ILE A 73 2.82 3.10 -1.39
C ILE A 73 4.25 3.36 -1.93
N ILE A 74 5.22 2.58 -1.47
CA ILE A 74 6.63 2.64 -1.89
C ILE A 74 7.05 1.42 -2.73
N GLY A 75 6.21 0.40 -2.79
CA GLY A 75 6.47 -0.79 -3.57
C GLY A 75 5.32 -1.77 -3.55
N TYR A 76 5.52 -2.88 -4.24
CA TYR A 76 4.59 -4.00 -4.30
C TYR A 76 5.36 -5.30 -4.21
N LEU A 77 4.86 -6.23 -3.41
CA LEU A 77 5.27 -7.63 -3.45
C LEU A 77 4.35 -8.34 -4.43
N ARG A 78 4.88 -8.82 -5.55
CA ARG A 78 4.12 -9.59 -6.53
C ARG A 78 4.35 -11.07 -6.29
N LEU A 79 3.27 -11.80 -6.04
CA LEU A 79 3.27 -13.22 -5.74
C LEU A 79 3.03 -14.02 -7.01
N TYR A 80 3.82 -15.07 -7.18
CA TYR A 80 3.78 -15.95 -8.32
C TYR A 80 3.81 -17.41 -7.90
N LEU A 81 3.10 -18.24 -8.65
CA LEU A 81 3.33 -19.67 -8.65
C LEU A 81 4.42 -19.99 -9.68
N TYR A 82 5.54 -20.53 -9.22
CA TYR A 82 6.67 -20.94 -10.02
C TYR A 82 6.84 -22.45 -9.91
N GLY A 83 6.26 -23.20 -10.87
CA GLY A 83 6.16 -24.65 -10.75
C GLY A 83 5.27 -25.02 -9.56
N ASN A 84 5.83 -25.65 -8.53
CA ASN A 84 5.16 -25.96 -7.26
C ASN A 84 5.59 -25.03 -6.11
N GLN A 85 6.23 -23.90 -6.39
CA GLN A 85 6.75 -23.00 -5.36
C GLN A 85 6.10 -21.63 -5.43
N ILE A 86 5.94 -20.98 -4.27
CA ILE A 86 5.55 -19.58 -4.18
C ILE A 86 6.81 -18.72 -4.27
N ARG A 87 6.89 -17.89 -5.32
CA ARG A 87 7.94 -16.90 -5.54
C ARG A 87 7.38 -15.50 -5.34
N ILE A 88 8.15 -14.65 -4.67
CA ILE A 88 7.79 -13.25 -4.46
C ILE A 88 8.83 -12.33 -5.08
N GLU A 89 8.38 -11.45 -5.96
CA GLU A 89 9.17 -10.35 -6.50
C GLU A 89 8.86 -9.07 -5.75
N TYR A 90 9.87 -8.20 -5.63
CA TYR A 90 9.69 -6.89 -5.04
C TYR A 90 9.94 -5.79 -6.07
N TRP A 91 8.90 -5.00 -6.30
CA TRP A 91 8.92 -3.80 -7.13
C TRP A 91 8.91 -2.58 -6.22
N GLN A 92 9.88 -1.68 -6.39
CA GLN A 92 10.08 -0.54 -5.49
C GLN A 92 10.19 0.76 -6.27
N VAL A 93 9.82 1.88 -5.65
CA VAL A 93 10.10 3.22 -6.17
C VAL A 93 11.62 3.42 -6.38
N GLN A 94 12.00 3.85 -7.59
CA GLN A 94 13.39 4.11 -7.98
C GLN A 94 13.81 5.52 -7.55
N VAL A 95 14.17 5.66 -6.27
CA VAL A 95 14.64 6.93 -5.70
C VAL A 95 15.81 6.71 -4.75
N LYS A 96 16.68 7.71 -4.61
CA LYS A 96 17.81 7.68 -3.66
C LYS A 96 17.34 7.62 -2.20
N LYS A 97 16.26 8.33 -1.87
CA LYS A 97 15.66 8.38 -0.53
C LYS A 97 14.15 8.21 -0.63
N ILE A 98 13.62 7.25 0.12
CA ILE A 98 12.19 6.97 0.18
C ILE A 98 11.54 8.01 1.10
N VAL A 99 10.86 8.97 0.49
CA VAL A 99 10.09 10.02 1.15
C VAL A 99 8.67 10.06 0.57
N LYS A 100 7.76 10.73 1.27
CA LYS A 100 6.42 11.01 0.76
C LYS A 100 6.53 11.77 -0.57
N SER A 101 6.02 11.17 -1.64
CA SER A 101 6.08 11.74 -2.99
C SER A 101 4.88 11.29 -3.82
N ARG A 102 4.34 12.23 -4.61
CA ARG A 102 3.30 11.97 -5.62
C ARG A 102 3.88 11.48 -6.95
N LYS A 103 5.19 11.67 -7.17
CA LYS A 103 5.91 11.22 -8.37
C LYS A 103 6.61 9.92 -8.03
N LYS A 104 6.13 8.80 -8.59
CA LYS A 104 6.65 7.46 -8.36
C LYS A 104 6.95 6.80 -9.70
N LEU A 105 8.15 6.24 -9.81
CA LEU A 105 8.52 5.33 -10.89
C LEU A 105 8.93 4.02 -10.22
N PHE A 106 8.23 2.93 -10.51
CA PHE A 106 8.52 1.62 -9.92
C PHE A 106 9.44 0.83 -10.83
N GLY A 107 10.41 0.14 -10.23
CA GLY A 107 11.27 -0.81 -10.93
C GLY A 107 11.43 -2.09 -10.12
N CYS A 108 11.72 -3.19 -10.81
CA CYS A 108 12.03 -4.45 -10.16
C CYS A 108 13.31 -4.30 -9.33
N LYS A 109 13.20 -4.48 -8.01
CA LYS A 109 14.33 -4.42 -7.08
C LYS A 109 14.91 -5.81 -6.83
N SER A 110 14.06 -6.84 -6.83
CA SER A 110 14.46 -8.23 -6.66
C SER A 110 13.43 -9.18 -7.25
N TYR A 111 13.89 -10.15 -8.04
CA TYR A 111 13.07 -11.23 -8.60
C TYR A 111 12.81 -12.38 -7.60
N LYS A 112 13.53 -12.40 -6.47
CA LYS A 112 13.40 -13.39 -5.40
C LYS A 112 13.68 -12.71 -4.07
N VAL A 113 12.65 -12.09 -3.50
CA VAL A 113 12.83 -11.27 -2.30
C VAL A 113 12.98 -12.09 -1.03
N VAL A 114 12.36 -13.25 -0.96
CA VAL A 114 12.52 -14.24 0.11
C VAL A 114 12.74 -15.60 -0.53
N ASP A 115 13.22 -16.57 0.23
CA ASP A 115 13.33 -17.92 -0.27
C ASP A 115 11.95 -18.49 -0.63
N GLU A 116 11.94 -19.28 -1.69
CA GLU A 116 10.75 -19.84 -2.27
C GLU A 116 10.17 -20.89 -1.33
N VAL A 117 8.85 -20.87 -1.17
CA VAL A 117 8.15 -21.84 -0.32
C VAL A 117 7.51 -22.88 -1.21
N ALA A 118 7.92 -24.13 -1.05
CA ALA A 118 7.34 -25.24 -1.80
C ALA A 118 5.93 -25.57 -1.31
N VAL A 119 5.02 -25.80 -2.26
CA VAL A 119 3.70 -26.38 -2.04
C VAL A 119 3.84 -27.89 -2.19
N LYS A 120 3.43 -28.64 -1.17
CA LYS A 120 3.51 -30.11 -1.17
C LYS A 120 2.57 -30.73 -2.21
N ASP A 121 1.34 -30.20 -2.28
CA ASP A 121 0.28 -30.70 -3.14
C ASP A 121 -0.52 -29.53 -3.73
N LEU A 122 -0.39 -29.31 -5.04
CA LEU A 122 -1.09 -28.24 -5.75
C LEU A 122 -2.58 -28.53 -5.97
N SER A 123 -3.05 -29.74 -5.70
CA SER A 123 -4.48 -30.07 -5.76
C SER A 123 -5.24 -29.71 -4.48
N LYS A 124 -4.51 -29.33 -3.41
CA LYS A 124 -5.10 -29.02 -2.10
C LYS A 124 -5.05 -27.54 -1.80
N ASN A 125 -6.23 -26.95 -1.64
CA ASN A 125 -6.41 -25.54 -1.33
C ASN A 125 -5.67 -25.12 -0.04
N SER A 126 -5.74 -25.96 1.00
CA SER A 126 -5.08 -25.73 2.29
C SER A 126 -3.55 -25.65 2.19
N GLU A 127 -2.93 -26.51 1.39
CA GLU A 127 -1.47 -26.55 1.23
C GLU A 127 -0.96 -25.32 0.49
N ILE A 128 -1.66 -24.88 -0.57
CA ILE A 128 -1.32 -23.64 -1.29
C ILE A 128 -1.44 -22.44 -0.34
N LYS A 129 -2.56 -22.34 0.40
CA LYS A 129 -2.78 -21.27 1.36
C LYS A 129 -1.65 -21.21 2.41
N VAL A 130 -1.30 -22.34 3.01
CA VAL A 130 -0.23 -22.42 4.02
C VAL A 130 1.12 -21.96 3.44
N ALA A 131 1.44 -22.36 2.20
CA ALA A 131 2.66 -21.91 1.54
C ALA A 131 2.68 -20.40 1.26
N ILE A 132 1.54 -19.83 0.85
CA ILE A 132 1.40 -18.38 0.65
C ILE A 132 1.57 -17.63 1.97
N GLU A 133 0.90 -18.07 3.03
CA GLU A 133 1.00 -17.45 4.37
C GLU A 133 2.44 -17.53 4.91
N ALA A 134 3.13 -18.66 4.72
CA ALA A 134 4.53 -18.80 5.08
C ALA A 134 5.44 -17.85 4.29
N ALA A 135 5.20 -17.69 2.98
CA ALA A 135 5.97 -16.77 2.14
C ALA A 135 5.75 -15.30 2.55
N ILE A 136 4.50 -14.92 2.85
CA ILE A 136 4.16 -13.58 3.35
C ILE A 136 4.82 -13.31 4.70
N LYS A 137 4.80 -14.29 5.63
CA LYS A 137 5.45 -14.18 6.93
C LYS A 137 6.96 -13.95 6.81
N ASN A 138 7.62 -14.63 5.87
CA ASN A 138 9.02 -14.38 5.56
C ASN A 138 9.24 -12.95 5.05
N CYS A 139 8.31 -12.40 4.26
CA CYS A 139 8.34 -11.00 3.86
C CYS A 139 8.16 -10.07 5.07
N GLU A 140 7.21 -10.30 5.97
CA GLU A 140 7.04 -9.46 7.17
C GLU A 140 8.34 -9.37 7.99
N ILE A 141 9.05 -10.48 8.16
CA ILE A 141 10.35 -10.53 8.86
C ILE A 141 11.42 -9.73 8.12
N LYS A 142 11.46 -9.80 6.79
CA LYS A 142 12.43 -9.06 5.98
C LYS A 142 12.10 -7.57 5.88
N PHE A 143 10.83 -7.23 5.88
CA PHE A 143 10.28 -5.90 5.63
C PHE A 143 9.89 -5.15 6.91
N LYS A 144 10.48 -5.47 8.07
CA LYS A 144 10.18 -4.86 9.39
C LYS A 144 10.11 -3.33 9.43
N LYS A 145 10.85 -2.65 8.54
CA LYS A 145 10.86 -1.19 8.45
C LYS A 145 9.63 -0.61 7.74
N TRP A 146 9.00 -1.38 6.86
CA TRP A 146 7.92 -0.95 5.99
C TRP A 146 6.62 -1.66 6.39
N HIS A 147 5.49 -1.07 6.04
CA HIS A 147 4.19 -1.61 6.37
C HIS A 147 3.63 -2.40 5.19
N LEU A 148 3.41 -3.70 5.36
CA LEU A 148 2.76 -4.55 4.37
C LEU A 148 1.25 -4.51 4.58
N ASP A 149 0.50 -4.17 3.53
CA ASP A 149 -0.96 -4.18 3.61
C ASP A 149 -1.52 -5.56 3.29
N LEU A 150 -1.75 -6.31 4.36
CA LEU A 150 -2.33 -7.65 4.30
C LEU A 150 -3.85 -7.64 4.46
N HIS A 151 -4.50 -6.48 4.49
CA HIS A 151 -5.93 -6.38 4.80
C HIS A 151 -6.78 -7.18 3.80
N HIS A 152 -6.64 -6.89 2.51
CA HIS A 152 -7.40 -7.57 1.47
C HIS A 152 -7.06 -9.07 1.40
N PHE A 153 -5.78 -9.42 1.56
CA PHE A 153 -5.37 -10.82 1.60
C PHE A 153 -6.06 -11.57 2.74
N ASN A 154 -6.01 -11.02 3.96
CA ASN A 154 -6.62 -11.66 5.12
C ASN A 154 -8.15 -11.76 5.03
N LEU A 155 -8.81 -10.83 4.33
CA LEU A 155 -10.25 -10.90 4.10
C LEU A 155 -10.64 -12.03 3.14
N ILE A 156 -9.86 -12.25 2.07
CA ILE A 156 -10.24 -13.20 1.01
C ILE A 156 -9.66 -14.59 1.20
N LYS A 157 -8.55 -14.74 1.94
CA LYS A 157 -7.71 -15.95 1.90
C LYS A 157 -8.41 -17.25 2.30
N ASP A 158 -9.47 -17.16 3.09
CA ASP A 158 -10.25 -18.31 3.55
C ASP A 158 -11.37 -18.71 2.59
N TYR A 159 -11.72 -17.81 1.66
CA TYR A 159 -12.82 -17.98 0.70
C TYR A 159 -12.35 -18.21 -0.74
N VAL A 160 -11.06 -17.97 -1.02
CA VAL A 160 -10.48 -18.19 -2.34
C VAL A 160 -10.24 -19.68 -2.57
N ASP A 161 -10.72 -20.18 -3.71
CA ASP A 161 -10.27 -21.44 -4.27
C ASP A 161 -8.87 -21.26 -4.87
N TRP A 162 -7.83 -21.44 -4.05
CA TRP A 162 -6.46 -21.19 -4.47
C TRP A 162 -6.01 -22.13 -5.58
N VAL A 163 -6.54 -23.36 -5.64
CA VAL A 163 -6.19 -24.34 -6.69
C VAL A 163 -6.57 -23.78 -8.06
N ASN A 164 -7.84 -23.39 -8.21
CA ASN A 164 -8.31 -22.82 -9.47
C ASN A 164 -7.76 -21.41 -9.72
N PHE A 165 -7.57 -20.61 -8.66
CA PHE A 165 -7.05 -19.26 -8.76
C PHE A 165 -5.62 -19.22 -9.32
N VAL A 166 -4.71 -20.05 -8.80
CA VAL A 166 -3.32 -20.11 -9.28
C VAL A 166 -3.18 -20.88 -10.59
N ALA A 167 -4.07 -21.84 -10.88
CA ALA A 167 -4.08 -22.55 -12.15
C ALA A 167 -4.40 -21.61 -13.33
N ASN A 168 -5.34 -20.69 -13.14
CA ASN A 168 -5.79 -19.73 -14.17
C ASN A 168 -5.00 -18.41 -14.17
N ALA A 169 -4.03 -18.26 -13.28
CA ALA A 169 -3.16 -17.10 -13.20
C ALA A 169 -2.32 -16.93 -14.49
N LYS A 170 -2.20 -15.68 -14.94
CA LYS A 170 -1.51 -15.28 -16.18
C LYS A 170 0.01 -15.22 -16.00
#